data_AF-T1GU55-F1
#
_entry.id   AF-T1GU55-F1
#
_cell.length_a   1.000
_cell.length_b   1.000
_cell.length_c   1.000
_cell.angle_alpha   90.00
_cell.angle_beta   90.00
_cell.angle_gamma   90.00
#
_symmetry.space_group_name_H-M   'P 1'
#
loop_
_entity.id
_entity.type
_entity.pdbx_description
1 polymer ?
#
loop_
_entity_poly.entity_id
_entity_poly.type
_entity_poly.pdbx_seq_one_letter_code
_entity_poly.pdbx_strand_id
1 'polypeptide(L)'
;MPPKLNLFETLGFDDSCWMLYDENLQNFFNFLENNVTKENILTDEEIQISADWKSRNAPMLSEEECNEKLKEYSKKFEGVANENIDREIEAVELEILDLEQIKNSYDEVNQEMEQNLEFTKTKISALESKIIELETAEKQAHEKCCLWQGKSKMFKRRTRSCRIKLRICFLE
;
A
#
# COMPACT_ATOMS: atom_id res chain seq x y z
N MET A 1 -22.16 -37.16 20.72
CA MET A 1 -23.10 -36.71 21.77
C MET A 1 -24.18 -35.91 21.07
N PRO A 2 -25.46 -36.29 21.14
CA PRO A 2 -26.52 -35.47 20.58
C PRO A 2 -26.62 -34.14 21.36
N PRO A 3 -26.99 -33.03 20.72
CA PRO A 3 -27.09 -31.72 21.37
C PRO A 3 -28.31 -31.67 22.30
N LYS A 4 -28.27 -30.72 23.24
CA LYS A 4 -29.23 -30.56 24.35
C LYS A 4 -30.66 -30.35 23.82
N LEU A 5 -31.59 -31.19 24.30
CA LEU A 5 -32.98 -31.34 23.87
C LEU A 5 -33.99 -30.38 24.55
N ASN A 6 -33.56 -29.43 25.39
CA ASN A 6 -34.48 -28.73 26.28
C ASN A 6 -35.47 -27.79 25.56
N LEU A 7 -35.05 -27.06 24.52
CA LEU A 7 -35.93 -26.10 23.85
C LEU A 7 -37.02 -26.81 23.02
N PHE A 8 -36.69 -27.90 22.33
CA PHE A 8 -37.64 -28.61 21.48
C PHE A 8 -38.70 -29.38 22.28
N GLU A 9 -38.31 -29.98 23.41
CA GLU A 9 -39.25 -30.57 24.36
C GLU A 9 -40.20 -29.50 24.93
N THR A 10 -39.67 -28.32 25.25
CA THR A 10 -40.47 -27.18 25.77
C THR A 10 -41.45 -26.65 24.72
N LEU A 11 -41.10 -26.72 23.43
CA LEU A 11 -41.94 -26.32 22.31
C LEU A 11 -42.89 -27.44 21.83
N GLY A 12 -42.85 -28.62 22.45
CA GLY A 12 -43.75 -29.75 22.16
C GLY A 12 -43.45 -30.49 20.85
N PHE A 13 -42.20 -30.46 20.37
CA PHE A 13 -41.79 -31.22 19.20
C PHE A 13 -41.38 -32.66 19.58
N ASP A 14 -41.96 -33.64 18.90
CA ASP A 14 -41.57 -35.05 19.05
C ASP A 14 -40.22 -35.32 18.35
N ASP A 15 -39.45 -36.30 18.85
CA ASP A 15 -38.18 -36.78 18.28
C ASP A 15 -38.25 -37.22 16.81
N SER A 16 -39.46 -37.40 16.27
CA SER A 16 -39.71 -37.73 14.87
C SER A 16 -39.72 -36.51 13.93
N CYS A 17 -39.58 -35.29 14.45
CA CYS A 17 -39.57 -34.07 13.64
C CYS A 17 -38.31 -33.99 12.78
N TRP A 18 -38.47 -34.00 11.45
CA TRP A 18 -37.39 -33.91 10.48
C TRP A 18 -36.46 -32.69 10.69
N MET A 19 -37.00 -31.61 11.27
CA MET A 19 -36.28 -30.39 11.61
C MET A 19 -35.19 -30.58 12.68
N LEU A 20 -35.26 -31.67 13.47
CA LEU A 20 -34.24 -32.04 14.45
C LEU A 20 -32.98 -32.62 13.79
N TYR A 21 -33.02 -32.96 12.50
CA TYR A 21 -31.90 -33.57 11.77
C TYR A 21 -31.26 -32.64 10.74
N ASP A 22 -31.79 -31.42 10.59
CA ASP A 22 -31.24 -30.38 9.72
C ASP A 22 -30.27 -29.50 10.51
N GLU A 23 -29.01 -29.45 10.09
CA GLU A 23 -27.94 -28.70 10.78
C GLU A 23 -28.20 -27.18 10.82
N ASN A 24 -28.82 -26.61 9.78
CA ASN A 24 -29.11 -25.18 9.74
C ASN A 24 -30.21 -24.81 10.73
N LEU A 25 -31.24 -25.67 10.83
CA LEU A 25 -32.31 -25.48 11.80
C LEU A 25 -31.81 -25.72 13.23
N GLN A 26 -30.97 -26.73 13.47
CA GLN A 26 -30.33 -26.91 14.77
C GLN A 26 -29.54 -25.66 15.19
N ASN A 27 -28.75 -25.08 14.29
CA ASN A 27 -28.01 -23.85 14.58
C ASN A 27 -28.94 -22.67 14.90
N PHE A 28 -30.06 -22.55 14.18
CA PHE A 28 -31.07 -21.53 14.44
C PHE A 28 -31.74 -21.70 15.82
N PHE A 29 -32.15 -22.91 16.18
CA PHE A 29 -32.77 -23.17 17.48
C PHE A 29 -31.77 -23.07 18.64
N ASN A 30 -30.51 -23.48 18.43
CA ASN A 30 -29.42 -23.24 19.37
C ASN A 30 -29.17 -21.73 19.56
N PHE A 31 -29.27 -20.94 18.49
CA PHE A 31 -29.19 -19.48 18.59
C PHE A 31 -30.34 -18.92 19.44
N LEU A 32 -31.58 -19.37 19.21
CA LEU A 32 -32.73 -18.95 20.00
C LEU A 32 -32.59 -19.32 21.48
N GLU A 33 -32.18 -20.55 21.82
CA GLU A 33 -32.01 -20.98 23.21
C GLU A 33 -30.96 -20.14 23.95
N ASN A 34 -29.90 -19.72 23.26
CA ASN A 34 -28.81 -18.94 23.86
C ASN A 34 -29.09 -17.43 23.94
N ASN A 35 -29.97 -16.88 23.09
CA ASN A 35 -30.16 -15.43 22.96
C ASN A 35 -31.56 -14.95 23.36
N VAL A 36 -32.55 -15.84 23.36
CA VAL A 36 -33.94 -15.52 23.72
C VAL A 36 -34.24 -16.08 25.10
N THR A 37 -34.13 -15.23 26.11
CA THR A 37 -34.55 -15.53 27.48
C THR A 37 -36.02 -15.12 27.68
N LYS A 38 -36.67 -15.64 28.72
CA LYS A 38 -38.04 -15.21 29.11
C LYS A 38 -38.14 -13.70 29.35
N GLU A 39 -37.03 -13.05 29.68
CA GLU A 39 -36.92 -11.60 29.88
C GLU A 39 -36.90 -10.81 28.56
N ASN A 40 -36.54 -11.46 27.44
CA ASN A 40 -36.47 -10.87 26.11
C ASN A 40 -37.72 -11.16 25.25
N ILE A 41 -38.66 -11.96 25.75
CA ILE A 41 -39.94 -12.25 25.09
C ILE A 41 -40.99 -11.36 25.74
N LEU A 42 -41.62 -10.50 24.94
CA LEU A 42 -42.76 -9.72 25.41
C LEU A 42 -43.92 -10.67 25.74
N THR A 43 -44.47 -10.50 26.93
CA THR A 43 -45.72 -11.15 27.34
C THR A 43 -46.91 -10.59 26.56
N ASP A 44 -47.99 -11.37 26.46
CA ASP A 44 -49.22 -10.91 25.79
C ASP A 44 -49.75 -9.59 26.39
N GLU A 45 -49.56 -9.41 27.70
CA GLU A 45 -49.89 -8.16 28.40
C GLU A 45 -49.02 -6.98 27.92
N GLU A 46 -47.70 -7.17 27.77
CA GLU A 46 -46.79 -6.14 27.27
C GLU A 46 -47.02 -5.81 25.78
N ILE A 47 -47.41 -6.81 24.98
CA ILE A 47 -47.81 -6.61 23.58
C ILE A 47 -49.09 -5.77 23.52
N GLN A 48 -50.08 -6.08 24.37
CA GLN A 48 -51.33 -5.33 24.47
C GLN A 48 -51.07 -3.88 24.91
N ILE A 49 -50.23 -3.69 25.92
CA ILE A 49 -49.81 -2.37 26.42
C ILE A 49 -49.11 -1.59 25.30
N SER A 50 -48.15 -2.19 24.59
CA SER A 50 -47.45 -1.56 23.45
C SER A 50 -48.41 -1.12 22.34
N ALA A 51 -49.39 -1.97 22.00
CA ALA A 51 -50.42 -1.66 21.01
C ALA A 51 -51.31 -0.48 21.46
N ASP A 52 -51.69 -0.44 22.73
CA ASP A 52 -52.48 0.65 23.32
C ASP A 52 -51.70 1.98 23.32
N TRP A 53 -50.41 1.98 23.67
CA TRP A 53 -49.57 3.19 23.63
C TRP A 53 -49.40 3.72 22.21
N LYS A 54 -49.16 2.84 21.23
CA LYS A 54 -49.10 3.20 19.81
C LYS A 54 -50.41 3.79 19.31
N SER A 55 -51.55 3.25 19.74
CA SER A 55 -52.88 3.77 19.35
C SER A 55 -53.15 5.18 19.88
N ARG A 56 -52.53 5.54 21.02
CA ARG A 56 -52.71 6.83 21.70
C ARG A 56 -51.70 7.90 21.29
N ASN A 57 -50.73 7.58 20.42
CA ASN A 57 -49.58 8.45 20.11
C ASN A 57 -48.89 8.97 21.38
N ALA A 58 -48.94 8.20 22.47
CA ALA A 58 -48.37 8.59 23.75
C ALA A 58 -47.01 7.90 23.91
N PRO A 59 -45.97 8.62 24.35
CA PRO A 59 -44.66 8.04 24.56
C PRO A 59 -44.75 6.97 25.66
N MET A 60 -44.09 5.83 25.41
CA MET A 60 -44.09 4.66 26.30
C MET A 60 -43.26 4.89 27.57
N LEU A 61 -42.44 5.95 27.58
CA LEU A 61 -41.69 6.44 28.72
C LEU A 61 -42.12 7.88 29.01
N SER A 62 -42.14 8.24 30.29
CA SER A 62 -42.22 9.64 30.70
C SER A 62 -40.97 10.42 30.23
N GLU A 63 -41.08 11.75 30.19
CA GLU A 63 -39.96 12.62 29.77
C GLU A 63 -38.73 12.46 30.69
N GLU A 64 -38.96 12.17 31.97
CA GLU A 64 -37.90 11.89 32.96
C GLU A 64 -37.20 10.55 32.68
N GLU A 65 -37.94 9.48 32.44
CA GLU A 65 -37.39 8.16 32.10
C GLU A 65 -36.66 8.17 30.75
N CYS A 66 -37.18 8.94 29.78
CA CYS A 66 -36.54 9.14 28.49
C CYS A 66 -35.17 9.82 28.65
N ASN A 67 -35.10 10.85 29.50
CA ASN A 67 -33.85 11.57 29.80
C ASN A 67 -32.85 10.69 30.56
N GLU A 68 -33.30 9.84 31.48
CA GLU A 68 -32.43 8.88 32.16
C GLU A 68 -31.87 7.83 31.19
N LYS A 69 -32.71 7.29 30.29
CA LYS A 69 -32.26 6.35 29.27
C LYS A 69 -31.30 7.01 28.28
N LEU A 70 -31.57 8.24 27.86
CA LEU A 70 -30.65 9.03 27.03
C LEU A 70 -29.29 9.22 27.70
N LYS A 71 -29.25 9.51 29.01
CA LYS A 71 -27.99 9.60 29.77
C LYS A 71 -27.26 8.26 29.88
N GLU A 72 -28.00 7.16 30.03
CA GLU A 72 -27.44 5.82 30.04
C GLU A 72 -26.80 5.49 28.68
N TYR A 73 -27.49 5.82 27.59
CA TYR A 73 -26.99 5.62 26.22
C TYR A 73 -25.82 6.54 25.88
N SER A 74 -25.86 7.81 26.26
CA SER A 74 -24.75 8.74 26.04
C SER A 74 -23.49 8.32 26.81
N LYS A 75 -23.65 7.69 27.98
CA LYS A 75 -22.53 7.13 28.76
C LYS A 75 -22.01 5.81 28.18
N LYS A 76 -22.91 4.97 27.65
CA LYS A 76 -22.57 3.67 27.05
C LYS A 76 -21.95 3.81 25.65
N PHE A 77 -22.31 4.86 24.93
CA PHE A 77 -21.86 5.17 23.57
C PHE A 77 -21.29 6.59 23.50
N GLU A 78 -20.33 6.86 24.39
CA GLU A 78 -19.70 8.18 24.59
C GLU A 78 -19.08 8.74 23.30
N GLY A 79 -18.66 7.86 22.37
CA GLY A 79 -18.13 8.25 21.07
C GLY A 79 -19.15 8.42 19.94
N VAL A 80 -20.43 8.08 20.13
CA VAL A 80 -21.48 8.21 19.09
C VAL A 80 -22.36 9.43 19.33
N ALA A 81 -22.56 9.79 20.61
CA ALA A 81 -23.37 10.93 21.02
C ALA A 81 -22.52 12.21 21.19
N ASN A 82 -21.47 12.38 20.39
CA ASN A 82 -20.64 13.57 20.44
C ASN A 82 -21.16 14.58 19.40
N GLU A 83 -21.58 15.77 19.83
CA GLU A 83 -22.17 16.80 18.95
C GLU A 83 -21.21 17.26 17.83
N ASN A 84 -19.92 16.93 17.94
CA ASN A 84 -18.88 17.30 16.99
C ASN A 84 -18.44 16.16 16.05
N ILE A 85 -19.07 14.98 16.10
CA ILE A 85 -18.60 13.82 15.33
C ILE A 85 -18.53 14.08 13.83
N ASP A 86 -19.50 14.82 13.28
CA ASP A 86 -19.51 15.19 11.86
C ASP A 86 -18.33 16.11 11.51
N ARG A 87 -17.98 17.05 12.40
CA ARG A 87 -16.81 17.93 12.20
C ARG A 87 -15.49 17.18 12.33
N GLU A 88 -15.42 16.20 13.23
CA GLU A 88 -14.24 15.34 13.37
C GLU A 88 -14.05 14.46 12.14
N ILE A 89 -15.16 13.93 11.57
CA ILE A 89 -15.13 13.19 10.30
C ILE A 89 -14.66 14.11 9.16
N GLU A 90 -15.25 15.30 9.00
CA GLU A 90 -14.83 16.26 7.98
C GLU A 90 -13.35 16.65 8.10
N ALA A 91 -12.85 16.84 9.33
CA ALA A 91 -11.44 17.15 9.58
C ALA A 91 -10.52 15.99 9.15
N VAL A 92 -10.89 14.75 9.46
CA VAL A 92 -10.14 13.56 9.04
C VAL A 92 -10.19 13.36 7.53
N GLU A 93 -11.33 13.61 6.88
CA GLU A 93 -11.45 13.55 5.43
C GLU A 93 -10.54 14.57 4.73
N LEU A 94 -10.45 15.79 5.26
CA LEU A 94 -9.50 16.81 4.78
C LEU A 94 -8.04 16.38 4.96
N GLU A 95 -7.70 15.81 6.12
CA GLU A 95 -6.35 15.31 6.37
C GLU A 95 -5.97 14.15 5.42
N ILE A 96 -6.92 13.27 5.09
CA ILE A 96 -6.73 12.21 4.10
C ILE A 96 -6.44 12.81 2.72
N LEU A 97 -7.19 13.83 2.29
CA LEU A 97 -6.98 14.50 1.01
C LEU A 97 -5.59 15.16 0.93
N ASP A 98 -5.16 15.82 2.00
CA ASP A 98 -3.82 16.41 2.08
C ASP A 98 -2.73 15.34 1.99
N LEU A 99 -2.90 14.22 2.69
CA LEU A 99 -1.97 13.08 2.63
C LEU A 99 -1.91 12.44 1.24
N GLU A 100 -3.05 12.32 0.55
CA GLU A 100 -3.11 11.84 -0.83
C GLU A 100 -2.36 12.77 -1.79
N GLN A 101 -2.50 14.09 -1.61
CA GLN A 101 -1.76 15.07 -2.41
C GLN A 101 -0.25 14.99 -2.17
N ILE A 102 0.18 14.84 -0.92
CA ILE A 102 1.59 14.64 -0.56
C ILE A 102 2.13 13.36 -1.20
N LYS A 103 1.37 12.27 -1.11
CA LYS A 103 1.74 10.99 -1.72
C LYS A 103 1.92 11.12 -3.23
N ASN A 104 0.98 11.75 -3.93
CA ASN A 104 1.08 11.96 -5.37
C ASN A 104 2.32 12.79 -5.74
N SER A 105 2.62 13.84 -4.97
CA SER A 105 3.82 14.66 -5.15
C SER A 105 5.11 13.84 -4.95
N TYR A 106 5.11 12.93 -3.98
CA TYR A 106 6.24 12.03 -3.74
C TYR A 106 6.44 11.02 -4.88
N ASP A 107 5.35 10.48 -5.42
CA ASP A 107 5.37 9.57 -6.55
C ASP A 107 5.91 10.26 -7.82
N GLU A 108 5.53 11.51 -8.08
CA GLU A 108 6.08 12.33 -9.17
C GLU A 108 7.61 12.53 -9.04
N VAL A 109 8.08 12.89 -7.85
CA VAL A 109 9.51 13.08 -7.59
C VAL A 109 10.29 11.78 -7.79
N ASN A 110 9.76 10.64 -7.33
CA ASN A 110 10.40 9.35 -7.56
C ASN A 110 10.49 9.02 -9.04
N GLN A 111 9.43 9.26 -9.80
CA GLN A 111 9.42 9.02 -11.23
C GLN A 111 10.46 9.89 -11.95
N GLU A 112 10.59 11.16 -11.57
CA GLU A 112 11.63 12.04 -12.11
C GLU A 112 13.04 11.55 -11.74
N MET A 113 13.25 11.09 -10.50
CA MET A 113 14.54 10.52 -10.07
C MET A 113 14.90 9.27 -10.87
N GLU A 114 13.95 8.37 -11.12
CA GLU A 114 14.17 7.17 -11.94
C GLU A 114 14.55 7.52 -13.37
N GLN A 115 13.85 8.48 -13.98
CA GLN A 115 14.18 8.98 -15.32
C GLN A 115 15.58 9.60 -15.37
N ASN A 116 15.91 10.44 -14.38
CA ASN A 116 17.23 11.06 -14.27
C ASN A 116 18.33 10.02 -14.04
N LEU A 117 18.06 8.97 -13.26
CA LEU A 117 18.98 7.85 -13.05
C LEU A 117 19.29 7.14 -14.36
N GLU A 118 18.27 6.85 -15.17
CA GLU A 118 18.47 6.17 -16.45
C GLU A 118 19.20 7.07 -17.47
N PHE A 119 18.85 8.35 -17.50
CA PHE A 119 19.53 9.34 -18.33
C PHE A 119 21.01 9.52 -17.95
N THR A 120 21.32 9.51 -16.66
CA THR A 120 22.72 9.62 -16.19
C THR A 120 23.51 8.35 -16.50
N LYS A 121 22.93 7.16 -16.29
CA LYS A 121 23.56 5.88 -16.68
C LYS A 121 23.91 5.83 -18.16
N THR A 122 22.97 6.19 -19.02
CA THR A 122 23.20 6.21 -20.48
C THR A 122 24.31 7.19 -20.87
N LYS A 123 24.33 8.39 -20.26
CA LYS A 123 25.43 9.36 -20.45
C LYS A 123 26.78 8.83 -19.98
N ILE A 124 26.84 8.19 -18.82
CA ILE A 124 28.08 7.59 -18.30
C ILE A 124 28.60 6.53 -19.26
N SER A 125 27.73 5.61 -19.71
CA SER A 125 28.11 4.56 -20.66
C SER A 125 28.63 5.12 -22.00
N ALA A 126 28.01 6.19 -22.50
CA ALA A 126 28.48 6.87 -23.71
C ALA A 126 29.86 7.53 -23.52
N LEU A 127 30.10 8.16 -22.35
CA LEU A 127 31.39 8.75 -22.01
C LEU A 127 32.48 7.69 -21.83
N GLU A 128 32.19 6.59 -21.16
CA GLU A 128 33.11 5.46 -21.01
C GLU A 128 33.51 4.89 -22.37
N SER A 129 32.54 4.69 -23.26
CA SER A 129 32.81 4.27 -24.65
C SER A 129 33.71 5.27 -25.37
N LYS A 130 33.47 6.57 -25.16
CA LYS A 130 34.30 7.63 -25.77
C LYS A 130 35.72 7.65 -25.23
N ILE A 131 35.91 7.39 -23.94
CA ILE A 131 37.24 7.27 -23.32
C ILE A 131 38.01 6.12 -23.99
N ILE A 132 37.39 4.96 -24.15
CA ILE A 132 38.02 3.79 -24.80
C ILE A 132 38.43 4.13 -26.25
N GLU A 133 37.57 4.80 -27.01
CA GLU A 133 37.90 5.27 -28.36
C GLU A 133 39.11 6.21 -28.37
N LEU A 134 39.18 7.16 -27.43
CA LEU A 134 40.28 8.12 -27.36
C LEU A 134 41.58 7.45 -26.90
N GLU A 135 41.54 6.55 -25.92
CA GLU A 135 42.71 5.80 -25.46
C GLU A 135 43.29 4.91 -26.58
N THR A 136 42.43 4.28 -27.37
CA THR A 136 42.88 3.46 -28.51
C THR A 136 43.48 4.34 -29.61
N ALA A 137 42.87 5.49 -29.92
CA ALA A 137 43.41 6.44 -30.87
C ALA A 137 44.76 7.03 -30.42
N GLU A 138 44.91 7.33 -29.12
CA GLU A 138 46.15 7.81 -28.52
C GLU A 138 47.27 6.77 -28.67
N LYS A 139 47.00 5.51 -28.31
CA LYS A 139 47.97 4.41 -28.46
C LYS A 139 48.44 4.28 -29.91
N GLN A 140 47.51 4.30 -30.87
CA GLN A 140 47.84 4.22 -32.29
C GLN A 140 48.67 5.43 -32.76
N ALA A 141 48.34 6.65 -32.31
CA ALA A 141 49.10 7.85 -32.64
C ALA A 141 50.52 7.80 -32.04
N HIS A 142 50.65 7.32 -30.80
CA HIS A 142 51.92 7.12 -30.12
C HIS A 142 52.81 6.12 -30.85
N GLU A 143 52.27 4.96 -31.23
CA GLU A 143 52.98 3.95 -32.04
C GLU A 143 53.47 4.52 -33.37
N LYS A 144 52.60 5.24 -34.10
CA LYS A 144 52.99 5.93 -35.33
C LYS A 144 54.12 6.91 -35.07
N CYS A 145 54.01 7.75 -34.04
CA CYS A 145 55.05 8.72 -33.68
C CYS A 145 56.40 8.03 -33.41
N CYS A 146 56.42 6.97 -32.59
CA CYS A 146 57.60 6.17 -32.31
C CYS A 146 58.24 5.59 -33.58
N LEU A 147 57.43 5.07 -34.51
CA LEU A 147 57.91 4.59 -35.81
C LEU A 147 58.55 5.70 -36.65
N TRP A 148 57.91 6.87 -36.74
CA TRP A 148 58.46 8.03 -37.46
C TRP A 148 59.77 8.53 -36.85
N GLN A 149 59.84 8.59 -35.53
CA GLN A 149 61.08 8.95 -34.82
C GLN A 149 62.21 7.95 -35.11
N GLY A 150 61.92 6.65 -35.14
CA GLY A 150 62.86 5.60 -35.53
C GLY A 150 63.37 5.79 -36.97
N LYS A 151 62.45 5.98 -37.93
CA LYS A 151 62.79 6.23 -39.35
C LYS A 151 63.65 7.49 -39.52
N SER A 152 63.32 8.57 -38.82
CA SER A 152 64.09 9.83 -38.84
C SER A 152 65.51 9.64 -38.32
N LYS A 153 65.69 8.91 -37.21
CA LYS A 153 67.02 8.56 -36.67
C LYS A 153 67.84 7.74 -37.68
N MET A 154 67.22 6.77 -38.35
CA MET A 154 67.88 5.96 -39.39
C MET A 154 68.28 6.79 -40.61
N PHE A 155 67.42 7.70 -41.07
CA PHE A 155 67.71 8.60 -42.18
C PHE A 155 68.88 9.55 -41.86
N LYS A 156 68.91 10.13 -40.65
CA LYS A 156 70.04 10.98 -40.17
C LYS A 156 71.36 10.20 -40.11
N ARG A 157 71.33 8.92 -39.72
CA ARG A 157 72.54 8.06 -39.72
C ARG A 157 73.03 7.78 -41.13
N ARG A 158 72.13 7.44 -42.07
CA ARG A 158 72.48 7.21 -43.48
C ARG A 158 73.06 8.46 -44.15
N THR A 159 72.42 9.61 -43.99
CA THR A 159 72.91 10.89 -44.55
C THR A 159 74.27 11.29 -43.99
N ARG A 160 74.52 11.10 -42.69
CA ARG A 160 75.87 11.30 -42.11
C ARG A 160 76.90 10.35 -42.72
N SER A 161 76.58 9.07 -42.87
CA SER A 161 77.48 8.09 -43.47
C SER A 161 77.80 8.42 -44.93
N CYS A 162 76.81 8.78 -45.76
CA CYS A 162 77.03 9.22 -47.14
C CYS A 162 77.89 10.49 -47.22
N ARG A 163 77.66 11.48 -46.34
CA ARG A 163 78.50 12.70 -46.27
C ARG A 163 79.95 12.38 -45.94
N ILE A 164 80.20 11.47 -45.00
CA ILE A 164 81.56 11.04 -44.65
C ILE A 164 82.23 10.33 -45.83
N LYS A 165 81.53 9.37 -46.47
CA LYS A 165 82.05 8.66 -47.65
C LYS A 165 82.39 9.60 -48.81
N LEU A 166 81.50 10.55 -49.12
CA LEU A 166 81.75 11.56 -50.15
C LEU A 166 82.98 12.41 -49.80
N ARG A 167 83.13 12.83 -48.54
CA ARG A 167 84.30 13.62 -48.10
C ARG A 167 85.61 12.85 -48.26
N ILE A 168 85.62 11.55 -47.99
CA ILE A 168 86.80 10.69 -48.18
C ILE A 168 87.15 10.59 -49.67
N CYS A 169 86.16 10.37 -50.54
CA CYS A 169 86.39 10.27 -51.99
C CYS A 169 86.84 11.57 -52.68
N PHE A 170 86.72 12.74 -52.04
CA PHE A 170 87.18 14.03 -52.57
C PHE A 170 88.50 14.52 -51.92
N LEU A 171 89.08 13.73 -51.02
CA LEU A 171 90.36 14.02 -50.35
C LEU A 171 91.50 13.06 -50.77
N GLU A 172 91.21 12.13 -51.69
CA GLU A 172 92.16 11.36 -52.49
C GLU A 172 92.27 11.99 -53.89
#